data_AF-A0A9W9LGV0-F1
#
_entry.id   AF-A0A9W9LGV0-F1
#
_cell.length_a   1.000
_cell.length_b   1.000
_cell.length_c   1.000
_cell.angle_alpha   90.00
_cell.angle_beta   90.00
_cell.angle_gamma   90.00
#
_symmetry.space_group_name_H-M   'P 1'
#
loop_
_entity.id
_entity.type
_entity.pdbx_description
1 polymer ?
#
loop_
_entity_poly.entity_id
_entity_poly.type
_entity_poly.pdbx_seq_one_letter_code
_entity_poly.pdbx_strand_id
1 'polypeptide(L)'
;MGLTQRRNSLPNAKKRPFLAYKQKYKALNNSIMRYGGDASDKHDFFRNIASTRKEAFTPSIIRSGFRNYGIWPFNLRVILDKLKAKEPQYPDLDIFGDNTGWLMYLQSQADKPPAVQETLPQANGQKVDCLHIAGPRDVAVREYSLWHEANVSDDGLKAQYRQACEVALAYGLDLELIHEDQDPSFFADKGIMVGIARRFVRDIGRWVRDVRNILSEEETAQAAN
;
A
#
# COMPACT_ATOMS: atom_id res chain seq x y z
N MET A 1 8.95 -45.49 41.61
CA MET A 1 8.88 -45.43 40.14
C MET A 1 7.60 -44.70 39.75
N GLY A 2 7.70 -43.42 39.34
CA GLY A 2 6.54 -42.62 38.93
C GLY A 2 6.68 -42.22 37.48
N LEU A 3 5.93 -42.88 36.59
CA LEU A 3 5.88 -42.60 35.16
C LEU A 3 5.10 -41.29 34.94
N THR A 4 5.79 -40.19 34.67
CA THR A 4 5.17 -38.94 34.22
C THR A 4 4.75 -39.10 32.76
N GLN A 5 3.47 -39.40 32.59
CA GLN A 5 2.77 -39.47 31.32
C GLN A 5 2.92 -38.15 30.57
N ARG A 6 3.70 -38.15 29.48
CA ARG A 6 3.77 -37.04 28.53
C ARG A 6 2.35 -36.70 28.08
N ARG A 7 1.89 -35.49 28.40
CA ARG A 7 0.65 -34.94 27.87
C ARG A 7 0.75 -34.91 26.34
N ASN A 8 0.03 -35.80 25.69
CA ASN A 8 -0.23 -35.76 24.26
C ASN A 8 -0.93 -34.43 23.96
N SER A 9 -0.18 -33.45 23.44
CA SER A 9 -0.76 -32.18 23.02
C SER A 9 -1.57 -32.42 21.74
N LEU A 10 -2.87 -32.14 21.84
CA LEU A 10 -3.80 -31.98 20.72
C LEU A 10 -3.14 -31.31 19.50
N PRO A 11 -3.56 -31.67 18.27
CA PRO A 11 -2.96 -31.18 17.04
C PRO A 11 -3.00 -29.66 16.97
N ASN A 12 -1.84 -29.06 17.21
CA ASN A 12 -1.40 -27.74 16.76
C ASN A 12 -2.49 -26.66 16.83
N ALA A 13 -2.82 -26.24 18.05
CA ALA A 13 -3.43 -24.94 18.30
C ALA A 13 -2.59 -23.91 17.54
N LYS A 14 -3.14 -23.47 16.39
CA LYS A 14 -2.56 -22.59 15.39
C LYS A 14 -1.58 -21.63 16.06
N LYS A 15 -0.27 -21.88 15.92
CA LYS A 15 0.76 -20.88 16.27
C LYS A 15 0.57 -19.72 15.30
N ARG A 16 -0.38 -18.84 15.59
CA ARG A 16 -0.62 -17.63 14.80
C ARG A 16 0.64 -16.77 14.93
N PRO A 17 1.14 -16.17 13.85
CA PRO A 17 2.45 -15.51 13.83
C PRO A 17 2.63 -14.44 14.92
N PHE A 18 1.53 -13.90 15.46
CA PHE A 18 1.54 -12.84 16.47
C PHE A 18 0.98 -13.27 17.85
N LEU A 19 0.67 -14.56 18.06
CA LEU A 19 0.09 -15.01 19.33
C LEU A 19 1.07 -14.87 20.50
N ALA A 20 2.34 -15.22 20.29
CA ALA A 20 3.38 -15.09 21.31
C ALA A 20 3.54 -13.63 21.76
N TYR A 21 3.54 -12.70 20.79
CA TYR A 21 3.58 -11.26 21.04
C TYR A 21 2.38 -10.80 21.88
N LYS A 22 1.16 -11.18 21.50
CA LYS A 22 -0.06 -10.84 22.24
C LYS A 22 -0.03 -11.35 23.69
N GLN A 23 0.45 -12.57 23.91
CA GLN A 23 0.54 -13.16 25.25
C GLN A 23 1.56 -12.45 26.12
N LYS A 24 2.74 -12.12 25.56
CA LYS A 24 3.79 -11.37 26.26
C LYS A 24 3.32 -9.98 26.65
N TYR A 25 2.68 -9.25 25.73
CA TYR A 25 2.08 -7.95 26.03
C TYR A 25 0.99 -8.03 27.09
N LYS A 26 0.12 -9.04 27.02
CA LYS A 26 -0.91 -9.24 28.05
C LYS A 26 -0.28 -9.48 29.43
N ALA A 27 0.80 -10.26 29.51
CA ALA A 27 1.51 -10.51 30.77
C ALA A 27 2.17 -9.24 31.31
N LEU A 28 2.77 -8.43 30.43
CA LEU A 28 3.37 -7.15 30.79
C LEU A 28 2.33 -6.17 31.31
N ASN A 29 1.22 -5.98 30.59
CA ASN A 29 0.14 -5.09 31.01
C ASN A 29 -0.41 -5.51 32.38
N ASN A 30 -0.61 -6.80 32.61
CA ASN A 30 -1.02 -7.30 33.92
C ASN A 30 0.01 -6.99 35.02
N SER A 31 1.30 -7.00 34.71
CA SER A 31 2.36 -6.59 35.65
C SER A 31 2.28 -5.10 35.95
N ILE A 32 2.15 -4.25 34.93
CA ILE A 32 2.04 -2.79 35.09
C ILE A 32 0.84 -2.44 36.00
N MET A 33 -0.33 -3.03 35.71
CA MET A 33 -1.53 -2.82 36.53
C MET A 33 -1.36 -3.27 37.99
N ARG A 34 -0.57 -4.33 38.24
CA ARG A 34 -0.32 -4.83 39.61
C ARG A 34 0.51 -3.87 40.46
N TYR A 35 1.41 -3.11 39.84
CA TYR A 35 2.28 -2.16 40.52
C TYR A 35 1.74 -0.72 40.48
N GLY A 36 0.47 -0.53 40.09
CA GLY A 36 -0.21 0.76 40.09
C GLY A 36 0.10 1.66 38.89
N GLY A 37 0.66 1.11 37.81
CA GLY A 37 0.85 1.84 36.55
C GLY A 37 -0.38 1.80 35.64
N ASP A 38 -0.42 2.66 34.62
CA ASP A 38 -1.46 2.67 33.60
C ASP A 38 -1.02 1.87 32.37
N ALA A 39 -1.60 0.67 32.18
CA ALA A 39 -1.31 -0.17 31.02
C ALA A 39 -1.84 0.40 29.69
N SER A 40 -2.60 1.49 29.73
CA SER A 40 -3.08 2.23 28.55
C SER A 40 -2.16 3.39 28.17
N ASP A 41 -1.15 3.71 28.98
CA ASP A 41 -0.23 4.81 28.71
C ASP A 41 0.60 4.52 27.45
N LYS A 42 0.49 5.43 26.49
CA LYS A 42 1.24 5.42 25.24
C LYS A 42 2.76 5.45 25.49
N HIS A 43 3.22 6.13 26.54
CA HIS A 43 4.64 6.17 26.88
C HIS A 43 5.15 4.81 27.33
N ASP A 44 4.40 4.09 28.16
CA ASP A 44 4.77 2.74 28.61
C ASP A 44 4.74 1.73 27.47
N PHE A 45 3.80 1.87 26.52
CA PHE A 45 3.79 1.07 25.30
C PHE A 45 5.10 1.21 24.51
N PHE A 46 5.55 2.45 24.24
CA PHE A 46 6.78 2.69 23.46
C PHE A 46 8.05 2.32 24.22
N ARG A 47 8.09 2.45 25.55
CA ARG A 47 9.22 1.97 26.36
C ARG A 47 9.39 0.46 26.25
N ASN A 48 8.27 -0.28 26.24
CA ASN A 48 8.29 -1.73 26.35
C ASN A 48 8.16 -2.49 25.03
N ILE A 49 7.88 -1.82 23.90
CA ILE A 49 7.74 -2.50 22.61
C ILE A 49 9.01 -3.17 22.14
N ALA A 50 10.17 -2.52 22.35
CA ALA A 50 11.44 -3.07 21.91
C ALA A 50 11.77 -4.39 22.65
N SER A 51 11.63 -4.39 23.98
CA SER A 51 11.89 -5.58 24.81
C SER A 51 10.91 -6.70 24.50
N THR A 52 9.61 -6.38 24.42
CA THR A 52 8.57 -7.37 24.15
C THR A 52 8.70 -8.01 22.77
N ARG A 53 9.10 -7.23 21.75
CA ARG A 53 9.39 -7.75 20.41
C ARG A 53 10.57 -8.71 20.42
N LYS A 54 11.65 -8.37 21.14
CA LYS A 54 12.85 -9.21 21.25
C LYS A 54 12.52 -10.59 21.82
N GLU A 55 11.64 -10.65 22.82
CA GLU A 55 11.20 -11.92 23.41
C GLU A 55 10.20 -12.69 22.54
N ALA A 56 9.28 -11.98 21.88
CA ALA A 56 8.21 -12.61 21.12
C ALA A 56 8.64 -13.08 19.73
N PHE A 57 9.54 -12.37 19.07
CA PHE A 57 9.95 -12.62 17.69
C PHE A 57 11.30 -13.34 17.61
N THR A 58 11.45 -14.43 18.36
CA THR A 58 12.63 -15.29 18.21
C THR A 58 12.60 -16.00 16.85
N PRO A 59 13.77 -16.37 16.28
CA PRO A 59 13.81 -17.09 15.01
C PRO A 59 12.99 -18.38 15.03
N SER A 60 12.89 -19.07 16.17
CA SER A 60 12.05 -20.28 16.29
C SER A 60 10.56 -19.94 16.24
N ILE A 61 10.14 -18.89 16.95
CA ILE A 61 8.73 -18.46 16.97
C ILE A 61 8.30 -17.98 15.57
N ILE A 62 9.10 -17.14 14.91
CA ILE A 62 8.83 -16.67 13.54
C ILE A 62 8.70 -17.88 12.60
N ARG A 63 9.72 -18.75 12.55
CA ARG A 63 9.73 -19.91 11.66
C ARG A 63 8.57 -20.87 11.93
N SER A 64 8.19 -21.06 13.18
CA SER A 64 7.05 -21.93 13.54
C SER A 64 5.69 -21.28 13.25
N GLY A 65 5.56 -19.98 13.45
CA GLY A 65 4.31 -19.24 13.23
C GLY A 65 3.96 -19.10 11.74
N PHE A 66 4.97 -19.04 10.89
CA PHE A 66 4.80 -18.95 9.44
C PHE A 66 4.78 -20.30 8.71
N ARG A 67 4.98 -21.41 9.43
CA ARG A 67 5.01 -22.77 8.85
C ARG A 67 3.73 -23.13 8.12
N ASN A 68 2.59 -22.87 8.74
CA ASN A 68 1.30 -23.22 8.16
C ASN A 68 0.88 -22.28 7.02
N TYR A 69 1.64 -21.22 6.75
CA TYR A 69 1.35 -20.23 5.73
C TYR A 69 2.18 -20.41 4.46
N GLY A 70 3.14 -21.34 4.46
CA GLY A 70 4.06 -21.50 3.33
C GLY A 70 5.01 -20.31 3.15
N ILE A 71 5.10 -19.42 4.13
CA ILE A 71 6.08 -18.31 4.13
C ILE A 71 7.43 -18.82 4.62
N TRP A 72 7.44 -19.71 5.62
CA TRP A 72 8.66 -20.32 6.13
C TRP A 72 8.52 -21.83 6.44
N PRO A 73 9.27 -22.73 5.78
CA PRO A 73 10.04 -22.47 4.56
C PRO A 73 9.12 -21.98 3.45
N PHE A 74 9.67 -21.24 2.49
CA PHE A 74 8.88 -20.75 1.37
C PHE A 74 8.30 -21.94 0.58
N ASN A 75 6.97 -21.97 0.44
CA ASN A 75 6.23 -22.99 -0.28
C ASN A 75 5.05 -22.35 -1.00
N LEU A 76 5.24 -22.17 -2.32
CA LEU A 76 4.28 -21.50 -3.19
C LEU A 76 2.92 -22.21 -3.25
N ARG A 77 2.87 -23.54 -3.20
CA ARG A 77 1.62 -24.30 -3.31
C ARG A 77 0.65 -23.96 -2.19
N VAL A 78 1.15 -23.92 -0.95
CA VAL A 78 0.34 -23.59 0.23
C VAL A 78 -0.19 -22.16 0.17
N ILE A 79 0.56 -21.24 -0.44
CA ILE A 79 0.12 -19.86 -0.64
C ILE A 79 -0.98 -19.82 -1.71
N LEU A 80 -0.73 -20.43 -2.86
CA LEU A 80 -1.67 -20.45 -3.99
C LEU A 80 -2.99 -21.15 -3.65
N ASP A 81 -2.95 -22.28 -2.94
CA ASP A 81 -4.17 -23.00 -2.52
C ASP A 81 -5.05 -22.11 -1.62
N LYS A 82 -4.43 -21.32 -0.74
CA LYS A 82 -5.15 -20.36 0.12
C LYS A 82 -5.67 -19.14 -0.63
N LEU A 83 -5.01 -18.75 -1.72
CA LEU A 83 -5.46 -17.67 -2.58
C LEU A 83 -6.64 -18.14 -3.43
N LYS A 84 -6.53 -19.30 -4.08
CA LYS A 84 -7.61 -19.93 -4.84
C LYS A 84 -8.85 -20.19 -3.99
N ALA A 85 -8.68 -20.67 -2.75
CA ALA A 85 -9.81 -20.89 -1.84
C ALA A 85 -10.54 -19.59 -1.43
N LYS A 86 -9.92 -18.43 -1.63
CA LYS A 86 -10.51 -17.11 -1.38
C LYS A 86 -10.96 -16.40 -2.66
N GLU A 87 -10.61 -16.94 -3.82
CA GLU A 87 -11.06 -16.39 -5.09
C GLU A 87 -12.58 -16.57 -5.15
N PRO A 88 -13.36 -15.49 -5.27
CA PRO A 88 -14.79 -15.61 -5.50
C PRO A 88 -14.97 -16.42 -6.77
N GLN A 89 -15.82 -17.45 -6.73
CA GLN A 89 -16.18 -18.19 -7.93
C GLN A 89 -17.02 -17.25 -8.81
N TYR A 90 -16.35 -16.47 -9.66
CA TYR A 90 -17.03 -15.75 -10.71
C TYR A 90 -17.47 -16.77 -11.76
N PRO A 91 -18.70 -16.66 -12.31
CA PRO A 91 -19.04 -17.42 -13.49
C PRO A 91 -18.03 -17.05 -14.59
N ASP A 92 -17.58 -18.05 -15.37
CA ASP A 92 -16.81 -17.78 -16.58
C ASP A 92 -17.61 -16.79 -17.43
N LEU A 93 -16.98 -15.66 -17.74
CA LEU A 93 -17.61 -14.60 -18.50
C LEU A 93 -17.69 -15.06 -19.95
N ASP A 94 -18.85 -15.58 -20.35
CA ASP A 94 -19.16 -15.79 -21.76
C ASP A 94 -19.26 -14.41 -22.44
N ILE A 95 -18.13 -13.93 -22.97
CA ILE A 95 -18.02 -12.64 -23.69
C ILE A 95 -18.98 -12.59 -24.90
N PHE A 96 -19.44 -13.74 -25.38
CA PHE A 96 -20.32 -13.89 -26.54
C PHE A 96 -21.71 -14.45 -26.22
N GLY A 97 -22.07 -14.60 -24.94
CA GLY A 97 -23.34 -15.18 -24.50
C GLY A 97 -24.28 -14.14 -23.88
N ASP A 98 -25.56 -14.26 -24.21
CA ASP A 98 -26.67 -13.41 -23.81
C ASP A 98 -26.56 -12.93 -22.35
N ASN A 99 -26.80 -11.63 -22.11
CA ASN A 99 -26.62 -10.83 -20.88
C ASN A 99 -27.37 -11.31 -19.60
N THR A 100 -27.72 -12.59 -19.51
CA THR A 100 -28.51 -13.19 -18.44
C THR A 100 -27.68 -13.59 -17.22
N GLY A 101 -26.40 -13.96 -17.41
CA GLY A 101 -25.51 -14.38 -16.31
C GLY A 101 -25.18 -13.26 -15.31
N TRP A 102 -24.95 -12.04 -15.81
CA TRP A 102 -24.64 -10.87 -14.97
C TRP A 102 -25.82 -10.43 -14.10
N LEU A 103 -27.05 -10.49 -14.63
CA LEU A 103 -28.26 -10.09 -13.90
C LEU A 103 -28.58 -11.06 -12.76
N MET A 104 -28.39 -12.38 -12.94
CA MET A 104 -28.61 -13.35 -11.86
C MET A 104 -27.58 -13.21 -10.72
N TYR A 105 -26.33 -12.90 -11.04
CA TYR A 105 -25.27 -12.73 -10.04
C TYR A 105 -25.49 -11.50 -9.15
N LEU A 106 -25.90 -10.37 -9.73
CA LEU A 106 -26.18 -9.15 -8.96
C LEU A 106 -27.37 -9.35 -8.00
N GLN A 107 -28.42 -10.04 -8.47
CA GLN A 107 -29.60 -10.34 -7.65
C GLN A 107 -29.24 -11.27 -6.47
N SER A 108 -28.39 -12.29 -6.69
CA SER A 108 -27.96 -13.20 -5.63
C SER A 108 -27.11 -12.55 -4.53
N GLN A 109 -26.49 -11.39 -4.79
CA GLN A 109 -25.74 -10.64 -3.77
C GLN A 109 -26.64 -9.75 -2.90
N ALA A 110 -27.81 -9.36 -3.38
CA ALA A 110 -28.75 -8.51 -2.65
C ALA A 110 -29.47 -9.25 -1.50
N ASP A 111 -29.58 -10.57 -1.57
CA ASP A 111 -30.33 -11.40 -0.61
C ASP A 111 -29.49 -11.93 0.58
N LYS A 112 -28.20 -11.60 0.67
CA LYS A 112 -27.36 -11.98 1.83
C LYS A 112 -27.57 -10.99 2.98
N PRO A 113 -27.86 -11.44 4.22
CA PRO A 113 -28.01 -10.55 5.37
C PRO A 113 -26.69 -9.79 5.65
N PRO A 114 -26.75 -8.56 6.21
CA PRO A 114 -25.60 -7.68 6.35
C PRO A 114 -24.72 -8.17 7.52
N ALA A 115 -23.96 -9.24 7.29
CA ALA A 115 -22.93 -9.70 8.21
C ALA A 115 -21.56 -9.43 7.58
N VAL A 116 -20.95 -8.35 8.08
CA VAL A 116 -19.57 -7.92 7.83
C VAL A 116 -19.34 -7.55 6.37
N GLN A 117 -19.44 -6.24 6.11
CA GLN A 117 -18.83 -5.59 4.97
C GLN A 117 -17.41 -6.15 4.81
N GLU A 118 -17.20 -6.95 3.78
CA GLU A 118 -15.89 -7.19 3.18
C GLU A 118 -15.38 -5.82 2.76
N THR A 119 -14.67 -5.17 3.68
CA THR A 119 -13.72 -4.14 3.32
C THR A 119 -12.73 -4.87 2.42
N LEU A 120 -12.87 -4.67 1.10
CA LEU A 120 -11.76 -4.94 0.19
C LEU A 120 -10.50 -4.42 0.89
N PRO A 121 -9.39 -5.17 0.94
CA PRO A 121 -8.12 -4.52 1.13
C PRO A 121 -7.96 -3.62 -0.10
N GLN A 122 -8.41 -2.37 0.02
CA GLN A 122 -7.96 -1.26 -0.79
C GLN A 122 -6.44 -1.39 -0.78
N ALA A 123 -5.90 -1.89 -1.88
CA ALA A 123 -4.48 -1.89 -2.14
C ALA A 123 -4.05 -0.45 -1.92
N ASN A 124 -3.31 -0.21 -0.84
CA ASN A 124 -2.84 1.09 -0.39
C ASN A 124 -3.78 2.25 -0.77
N GLY A 125 -4.67 2.62 0.14
CA GLY A 125 -4.98 4.04 0.29
C GLY A 125 -3.70 4.78 0.66
N GLN A 126 -2.82 5.02 -0.31
CA GLN A 126 -2.15 6.31 -0.37
C GLN A 126 -3.32 7.27 -0.39
N LYS A 127 -3.59 7.88 0.76
CA LYS A 127 -4.35 9.11 0.83
C LYS A 127 -3.68 9.99 -0.23
N VAL A 128 -4.32 10.12 -1.39
CA VAL A 128 -3.87 11.03 -2.43
C VAL A 128 -4.08 12.37 -1.77
N ASP A 129 -3.03 12.90 -1.15
CA ASP A 129 -3.03 14.27 -0.67
C ASP A 129 -3.35 15.08 -1.92
N CYS A 130 -4.57 15.61 -1.98
CA CYS A 130 -5.07 16.32 -3.15
C CYS A 130 -4.07 17.45 -3.45
N LEU A 131 -3.30 17.27 -4.53
CA LEU A 131 -2.23 18.19 -4.87
C LEU A 131 -2.88 19.40 -5.51
N HIS A 132 -3.19 20.42 -4.71
CA HIS A 132 -3.67 21.68 -5.27
C HIS A 132 -2.51 22.42 -5.96
N ILE A 133 -2.53 22.45 -7.29
CA ILE A 133 -1.53 23.17 -8.08
C ILE A 133 -2.11 24.54 -8.44
N ALA A 134 -1.41 25.61 -8.05
CA ALA A 134 -1.84 26.96 -8.34
C ALA A 134 -1.54 27.33 -9.80
N GLY A 135 -2.43 28.10 -10.44
CA GLY A 135 -2.26 28.61 -11.79
C GLY A 135 -2.96 27.78 -12.89
N PRO A 136 -2.77 28.14 -14.18
CA PRO A 136 -3.36 27.43 -15.30
C PRO A 136 -2.83 26.00 -15.44
N ARG A 137 -3.74 25.03 -15.62
CA ARG A 137 -3.41 23.59 -15.65
C ARG A 137 -2.43 23.22 -16.76
N ASP A 138 -2.59 23.82 -17.94
CA ASP A 138 -1.75 23.57 -19.12
C ASP A 138 -0.34 24.19 -18.99
N VAL A 139 -0.22 25.30 -18.25
CA VAL A 139 1.08 25.92 -17.94
C VAL A 139 1.85 25.07 -16.93
N ALA A 140 1.16 24.59 -15.88
CA ALA A 140 1.74 23.72 -14.87
C ALA A 140 2.35 22.44 -15.47
N VAL A 141 1.66 21.79 -16.41
CA VAL A 141 2.18 20.59 -17.12
C VAL A 141 3.46 20.92 -17.90
N ARG A 142 3.53 22.11 -18.53
CA ARG A 142 4.72 22.56 -19.27
C ARG A 142 5.90 22.84 -18.33
N GLU A 143 5.68 23.55 -17.25
CA GLU A 143 6.72 23.84 -16.24
C GLU A 143 7.24 22.56 -15.58
N TYR A 144 6.36 21.59 -15.34
CA TYR A 144 6.74 20.29 -14.82
C TYR A 144 7.67 19.53 -15.79
N SER A 145 7.38 19.57 -17.10
CA SER A 145 8.27 18.99 -18.11
C SER A 145 9.64 19.66 -18.13
N LEU A 146 9.69 20.99 -18.05
CA LEU A 146 10.95 21.74 -18.00
C LEU A 146 11.77 21.39 -16.76
N TRP A 147 11.11 21.20 -15.62
CA TRP A 147 11.77 20.75 -14.39
C TRP A 147 12.39 19.34 -14.55
N HIS A 148 11.71 18.42 -15.24
CA HIS A 148 12.30 17.12 -15.56
C HIS A 148 13.50 17.23 -16.51
N GLU A 149 13.42 18.11 -17.51
CA GLU A 149 14.53 18.36 -18.44
C GLU A 149 15.77 18.93 -17.73
N ALA A 150 15.59 19.79 -16.73
CA ALA A 150 16.68 20.33 -15.93
C ALA A 150 17.35 19.25 -15.05
N ASN A 151 16.62 18.21 -14.68
CA ASN A 151 17.11 17.09 -13.86
C ASN A 151 17.79 15.97 -14.67
N VAL A 152 17.85 16.09 -16.00
CA VAL A 152 18.39 15.05 -16.88
C VAL A 152 19.41 15.64 -17.84
N SER A 153 20.58 15.01 -17.94
CA SER A 153 21.65 15.47 -18.85
C SER A 153 21.52 14.92 -20.28
N ASP A 154 20.91 13.74 -20.44
CA ASP A 154 20.76 13.05 -21.72
C ASP A 154 19.63 13.65 -22.57
N ASP A 155 19.93 14.02 -23.81
CA ASP A 155 18.96 14.69 -24.69
C ASP A 155 17.88 13.73 -25.23
N GLY A 156 18.18 12.43 -25.34
CA GLY A 156 17.18 11.42 -25.71
C GLY A 156 16.12 11.25 -24.64
N LEU A 157 16.53 11.22 -23.36
CA LEU A 157 15.62 11.17 -22.22
C LEU A 157 14.84 12.49 -22.05
N LYS A 158 15.44 13.65 -22.32
CA LYS A 158 14.70 14.93 -22.37
C LYS A 158 13.60 14.92 -23.42
N ALA A 159 13.89 14.39 -24.61
CA ALA A 159 12.89 14.28 -25.67
C ALA A 159 11.70 13.39 -25.25
N GLN A 160 11.94 12.34 -24.47
CA GLN A 160 10.87 11.50 -23.91
C GLN A 160 10.00 12.26 -22.89
N TYR A 161 10.56 13.15 -22.07
CA TYR A 161 9.78 14.01 -21.18
C TYR A 161 8.94 15.03 -21.95
N ARG A 162 9.48 15.62 -23.02
CA ARG A 162 8.72 16.50 -23.93
C ARG A 162 7.54 15.76 -24.56
N GLN A 163 7.77 14.54 -25.03
CA GLN A 163 6.72 13.71 -25.60
C GLN A 163 5.65 13.33 -24.56
N ALA A 164 6.03 13.06 -23.30
CA ALA A 164 5.08 12.83 -22.21
C ALA A 164 4.22 14.07 -21.93
N CYS A 165 4.80 15.27 -21.97
CA CYS A 165 4.08 16.54 -21.85
C CYS A 165 3.08 16.75 -23.00
N GLU A 166 3.50 16.52 -24.24
CA GLU A 166 2.62 16.62 -25.42
C GLU A 166 1.45 15.65 -25.33
N VAL A 167 1.71 14.39 -24.93
CA VAL A 167 0.67 13.39 -24.70
C VAL A 167 -0.28 13.83 -23.59
N ALA A 168 0.21 14.35 -22.46
CA ALA A 168 -0.66 14.84 -21.39
C ALA A 168 -1.59 15.97 -21.89
N LEU A 169 -1.04 16.98 -22.57
CA LEU A 169 -1.81 18.11 -23.10
C LEU A 169 -2.79 17.68 -24.21
N ALA A 170 -2.39 16.79 -25.10
CA ALA A 170 -3.24 16.31 -26.20
C ALA A 170 -4.48 15.55 -25.71
N TYR A 171 -4.37 14.85 -24.58
CA TYR A 171 -5.47 14.14 -23.95
C TYR A 171 -6.17 14.97 -22.85
N GLY A 172 -5.77 16.23 -22.65
CA GLY A 172 -6.35 17.12 -21.64
C GLY A 172 -6.08 16.70 -20.20
N LEU A 173 -5.00 15.94 -19.97
CA LEU A 173 -4.60 15.46 -18.66
C LEU A 173 -3.80 16.53 -17.94
N ASP A 174 -4.32 17.00 -16.80
CA ASP A 174 -3.58 17.87 -15.89
C ASP A 174 -2.80 17.05 -14.84
N LEU A 175 -1.87 17.72 -14.15
CA LEU A 175 -1.01 17.07 -13.16
C LEU A 175 -1.77 16.56 -11.94
N GLU A 176 -2.94 17.14 -11.62
CA GLU A 176 -3.77 16.66 -10.51
C GLU A 176 -4.37 15.30 -10.90
N LEU A 177 -4.94 15.20 -12.10
CA LEU A 177 -5.55 13.98 -12.64
C LEU A 177 -4.51 12.86 -12.86
N ILE A 178 -3.33 13.20 -13.41
CA ILE A 178 -2.23 12.23 -13.55
C ILE A 178 -1.76 11.72 -12.17
N HIS A 179 -1.77 12.59 -11.16
CA HIS A 179 -1.42 12.20 -9.80
C HIS A 179 -2.52 11.40 -9.10
N GLU A 180 -3.80 11.58 -9.46
CA GLU A 180 -4.92 10.77 -8.95
C GLU A 180 -4.90 9.36 -9.52
N ASP A 181 -4.78 9.22 -10.84
CA ASP A 181 -4.87 7.93 -11.52
C ASP A 181 -3.62 7.05 -11.27
N GLN A 182 -2.46 7.67 -11.01
CA GLN A 182 -1.18 6.99 -10.78
C GLN A 182 -0.92 5.86 -11.80
N ASP A 183 -1.24 6.08 -13.08
CA ASP A 183 -1.08 5.07 -14.13
C ASP A 183 0.08 5.39 -15.11
N PRO A 184 1.28 4.83 -14.86
CA PRO A 184 2.38 4.88 -15.82
C PRO A 184 2.11 4.12 -17.13
N SER A 185 1.16 3.18 -17.14
CA SER A 185 0.91 2.31 -18.29
C SER A 185 0.33 3.10 -19.45
N PHE A 186 -0.56 4.05 -19.18
CA PHE A 186 -1.08 4.99 -20.16
C PHE A 186 0.02 5.64 -21.01
N PHE A 187 1.08 6.16 -20.38
CA PHE A 187 2.18 6.80 -21.10
C PHE A 187 3.06 5.78 -21.83
N ALA A 188 3.29 4.62 -21.23
CA ALA A 188 4.05 3.54 -21.86
C ALA A 188 3.38 3.04 -23.16
N ASP A 189 2.05 2.94 -23.17
CA ASP A 189 1.26 2.53 -24.33
C ASP A 189 1.33 3.56 -25.47
N LYS A 190 1.67 4.83 -25.17
CA LYS A 190 1.92 5.89 -26.16
C LYS A 190 3.37 5.92 -26.66
N GLY A 191 4.18 4.93 -26.31
CA GLY A 191 5.55 4.78 -26.77
C GLY A 191 6.58 5.53 -25.93
N ILE A 192 6.20 6.03 -24.75
CA ILE A 192 7.16 6.61 -23.80
C ILE A 192 7.86 5.48 -23.06
N MET A 193 9.18 5.60 -22.85
CA MET A 193 9.93 4.58 -22.11
C MET A 193 9.33 4.33 -20.73
N VAL A 194 9.10 3.06 -20.36
CA VAL A 194 8.45 2.66 -19.10
C VAL A 194 9.10 3.29 -17.87
N GLY A 195 10.43 3.45 -17.87
CA GLY A 195 11.16 4.12 -16.79
C GLY A 195 10.82 5.60 -16.65
N ILE A 196 10.69 6.30 -17.79
CA ILE A 196 10.31 7.71 -17.86
C ILE A 196 8.85 7.88 -17.46
N ALA A 197 7.95 7.06 -17.99
CA ALA A 197 6.54 7.07 -17.61
C ALA A 197 6.34 6.93 -16.09
N ARG A 198 7.05 5.98 -15.46
CA ARG A 198 7.01 5.79 -13.99
C ARG A 198 7.55 7.00 -13.21
N ARG A 199 8.60 7.64 -13.71
CA ARG A 199 9.20 8.83 -13.09
C ARG A 199 8.28 10.04 -13.23
N PHE A 200 7.71 10.22 -14.41
CA PHE A 200 6.79 11.30 -14.74
C PHE A 200 5.53 11.28 -13.86
N VAL A 201 4.98 10.12 -13.55
CA VAL A 201 3.81 10.04 -12.64
C VAL A 201 4.21 10.22 -11.18
N ARG A 202 5.31 9.57 -10.74
CA ARG A 202 5.71 9.59 -9.32
C ARG A 202 6.22 10.94 -8.85
N ASP A 203 6.95 11.67 -9.70
CA ASP A 203 7.71 12.84 -9.26
C ASP A 203 6.82 14.11 -9.18
N ILE A 204 5.54 14.05 -9.53
CA ILE A 204 4.58 15.17 -9.44
C ILE A 204 4.50 15.71 -8.01
N GLY A 205 4.31 14.84 -7.02
CA GLY A 205 4.27 15.26 -5.62
C GLY A 205 5.61 15.79 -5.08
N ARG A 206 6.73 15.52 -5.76
CA ARG A 206 8.02 16.14 -5.43
C ARG A 206 8.08 17.55 -6.01
N TRP A 207 7.77 17.71 -7.29
CA TRP A 207 7.76 19.01 -7.96
C TRP A 207 6.85 20.02 -7.25
N VAL A 208 5.62 19.64 -6.87
CA VAL A 208 4.70 20.55 -6.17
C VAL A 208 5.29 21.04 -4.83
N ARG A 209 6.03 20.20 -4.11
CA ARG A 209 6.71 20.61 -2.87
C ARG A 209 7.87 21.56 -3.15
N ASP A 210 8.68 21.24 -4.16
CA ASP A 210 9.84 22.05 -4.52
C ASP A 210 9.40 23.43 -5.04
N VAL A 211 8.36 23.52 -5.88
CA VAL A 211 7.80 24.81 -6.37
C VAL A 211 7.19 25.63 -5.23
N ARG A 212 6.45 25.00 -4.30
CA ARG A 212 5.91 25.72 -3.13
C ARG A 212 7.02 26.29 -2.24
N ASN A 213 8.15 25.60 -2.11
CA ASN A 213 9.30 26.11 -1.36
C ASN A 213 9.97 27.29 -2.10
N ILE A 214 10.10 27.21 -3.44
CA ILE A 214 10.70 28.30 -4.25
C ILE A 214 9.87 29.59 -4.15
N LEU A 215 8.54 29.49 -4.26
CA LEU A 215 7.66 30.67 -4.12
C LEU A 215 7.77 31.32 -2.73
N SER A 216 7.98 30.52 -1.68
CA SER A 216 8.18 31.05 -0.32
C SER A 216 9.52 31.78 -0.13
N GLU A 217 10.55 31.44 -0.91
CA GLU A 217 11.86 32.09 -0.85
C GLU A 217 11.87 33.39 -1.68
N GLU A 218 11.20 33.43 -2.84
CA GLU A 218 11.08 34.64 -3.67
C GLU A 218 10.24 35.73 -2.99
N GLU A 219 9.16 35.37 -2.29
CA GLU A 219 8.35 36.32 -1.50
C GLU A 219 9.16 36.98 -0.37
N THR A 220 10.14 36.28 0.22
CA THR A 220 11.04 36.87 1.23
C THR A 220 12.12 37.78 0.63
N ALA A 221 12.50 37.56 -0.64
CA ALA A 221 13.49 38.38 -1.34
C ALA A 221 12.88 39.68 -1.90
N GLN A 222 11.60 39.67 -2.31
CA GLN A 222 10.91 40.89 -2.76
C GLN A 222 10.48 41.83 -1.61
N ALA A 223 10.35 41.33 -0.37
CA ALA A 223 10.02 42.15 0.80
C ALA A 223 11.23 42.87 1.43
N ALA A 224 12.43 42.65 0.89
CA ALA A 224 13.69 43.20 1.41
C ALA A 224 14.32 44.29 0.50
N ASN A 225 13.59 44.79 -0.50
CA ASN A 225 14.01 45.86 -1.41
C ASN A 225 13.08 47.07 -1.34
#